data_AF-A0A962UGF1-F1
#
_entry.id   AF-A0A962UGF1-F1
#
_cell.length_a   1.000
_cell.length_b   1.000
_cell.length_c   1.000
_cell.angle_alpha   90.00
_cell.angle_beta   90.00
_cell.angle_gamma   90.00
#
_symmetry.space_group_name_H-M   'P 1'
#
loop_
_entity.id
_entity.type
_entity.pdbx_description
1 polymer ?
#
loop_
_entity_poly.entity_id
_entity_poly.type
_entity_poly.pdbx_seq_one_letter_code
_entity_poly.pdbx_strand_id
1 'polypeptide(L)'
;MNRILLALASGMIVWLTSPVIAPAQQQVYKWTDASGGVHYGERKPENAERVQTLDIPPPSPADPIGADDSTAEIARINALSEQMASEREAAEKARQEQALRNLELKNQQLKNSLLNQQLEQQQQSDDNSTVIGYPPPYYPSYPYPSPYPPYPPYPPKPPRPWPCQSGPDCRQPPPPEPAPHPNRPLAKPNPPFNPSPVGISPSSKGVFKRR
;
A
#
# COMPACT_ATOMS: atom_id res chain seq x y z
N MET A 1 47.87 47.58 65.26
CA MET A 1 47.23 48.86 65.60
C MET A 1 47.34 49.79 64.41
N ASN A 2 46.19 50.25 63.93
CA ASN A 2 45.96 51.43 63.07
C ASN A 2 46.47 51.41 61.60
N ARG A 3 45.72 51.88 60.58
CA ARG A 3 44.36 52.44 60.50
C ARG A 3 44.03 52.73 59.01
N ILE A 4 42.75 52.56 58.67
CA ILE A 4 41.95 53.42 57.76
C ILE A 4 42.15 53.24 56.25
N LEU A 5 41.17 52.51 55.67
CA LEU A 5 40.60 52.73 54.35
C LEU A 5 40.07 54.18 54.24
N LEU A 6 40.46 54.90 53.18
CA LEU A 6 39.65 56.02 52.67
C LEU A 6 39.90 56.25 51.19
N ALA A 7 38.79 56.43 50.49
CA ALA A 7 38.62 56.46 49.05
C ALA A 7 38.97 57.81 48.41
N LEU A 8 39.51 57.75 47.18
CA LEU A 8 39.48 58.81 46.15
C LEU A 8 39.34 58.07 44.80
N ALA A 9 38.17 57.93 44.18
CA ALA A 9 37.43 58.93 43.42
C ALA A 9 38.22 59.51 42.23
N SER A 10 38.21 58.82 41.08
CA SER A 10 38.35 59.46 39.75
C SER A 10 37.70 58.59 38.69
N GLY A 11 36.50 58.98 38.25
CA GLY A 11 35.73 58.29 37.23
C GLY A 11 36.32 58.49 35.84
N MET A 12 36.37 57.42 35.06
CA MET A 12 36.48 57.47 33.60
C MET A 12 35.23 56.80 33.05
N ILE A 13 34.16 57.59 32.92
CA ILE A 13 32.91 57.17 32.28
C ILE A 13 33.21 57.13 30.79
N VAL A 14 33.48 55.93 30.27
CA VAL A 14 33.49 55.66 28.84
C VAL A 14 32.03 55.74 28.37
N TRP A 15 31.67 56.87 27.77
CA TRP A 15 30.41 57.03 27.06
C TRP A 15 30.41 56.09 25.85
N LEU A 16 29.78 54.93 26.04
CA LEU A 16 29.46 53.99 24.97
C LEU A 16 28.33 54.63 24.13
N THR A 17 28.69 55.47 23.17
CA THR A 17 27.75 56.01 22.19
C THR A 17 27.39 54.89 21.20
N SER A 18 26.39 54.08 21.54
CA SER A 18 25.73 53.23 20.56
C SER A 18 25.06 54.12 19.51
N PRO A 19 25.34 53.94 18.20
CA PRO A 19 24.57 54.62 17.18
C PRO A 19 23.13 54.14 17.26
N VAL A 20 22.21 55.06 17.54
CA VAL A 20 20.77 54.84 17.39
C VAL A 20 20.52 54.56 15.92
N ILE A 21 20.28 53.30 15.59
CA ILE A 21 19.78 52.91 14.27
C ILE A 21 18.32 53.37 14.23
N ALA A 22 18.07 54.51 13.61
CA ALA A 22 16.71 54.96 13.34
C ALA A 22 16.01 53.90 12.46
N PRO A 23 14.73 53.56 12.72
CA PRO A 23 13.98 52.67 11.84
C PRO A 23 13.88 53.35 10.47
N ALA A 24 14.52 52.75 9.46
CA ALA A 24 14.36 53.19 8.08
C ALA A 24 12.89 52.97 7.70
N GLN A 25 12.14 54.06 7.51
CA GLN A 25 10.79 53.97 6.95
C GLN A 25 10.91 53.46 5.52
N GLN A 26 10.46 52.24 5.28
CA GLN A 26 10.58 51.57 4.00
C GLN A 26 9.47 52.09 3.07
N GLN A 27 9.76 53.19 2.37
CA GLN A 27 8.86 53.79 1.40
C GLN A 27 8.85 52.94 0.12
N VAL A 28 7.69 52.35 -0.18
CA VAL A 28 7.49 51.59 -1.42
C VAL A 28 6.65 52.42 -2.38
N TYR A 29 7.16 52.64 -3.58
CA TYR A 29 6.47 53.39 -4.61
C TYR A 29 5.64 52.44 -5.47
N LYS A 30 4.37 52.78 -5.68
CA LYS A 30 3.48 52.15 -6.66
C LYS A 30 3.37 53.06 -7.88
N TRP A 31 3.61 52.53 -9.07
CA TRP A 31 3.39 53.26 -10.31
C TRP A 31 2.73 52.37 -11.36
N THR A 32 2.18 53.02 -12.39
CA THR A 32 1.61 52.34 -13.55
C THR A 32 2.45 52.71 -14.77
N ASP A 33 2.88 51.70 -15.53
CA ASP A 33 3.64 51.90 -16.75
C ASP A 33 2.74 52.32 -17.94
N ALA A 34 3.36 52.69 -19.07
CA ALA A 34 2.64 53.12 -20.27
C ALA A 34 1.80 52.00 -20.92
N SER A 35 2.04 50.73 -20.57
CA SER A 35 1.25 49.58 -20.99
C SER A 35 0.11 49.22 -20.03
N GLY A 36 -0.06 49.97 -18.93
CA GLY A 36 -1.09 49.74 -17.91
C GLY A 36 -0.71 48.74 -16.81
N GLY A 37 0.54 48.28 -16.76
CA GLY A 37 1.07 47.38 -15.72
C GLY A 37 1.37 48.12 -14.42
N VAL A 38 0.98 47.55 -13.28
CA VAL A 38 1.23 48.11 -11.94
C VAL A 38 2.50 47.52 -11.36
N HIS A 39 3.44 48.39 -10.99
CA HIS A 39 4.74 48.03 -10.43
C HIS A 39 4.91 48.60 -9.02
N TYR A 40 5.70 47.89 -8.21
CA TYR A 40 6.06 48.26 -6.84
C TYR A 40 7.58 48.23 -6.68
N GLY A 41 8.17 49.23 -6.03
CA GLY A 41 9.62 49.26 -5.82
C GLY A 41 10.07 50.35 -4.85
N GLU A 42 11.28 50.20 -4.33
CA GLU A 42 11.85 51.11 -3.32
C GLU A 42 12.41 52.41 -3.90
N ARG A 43 12.59 52.48 -5.23
CA ARG A 43 13.10 53.67 -5.93
C ARG A 43 12.05 54.24 -6.86
N LYS A 44 11.85 55.56 -6.79
CA LYS A 44 10.99 56.32 -7.71
C LYS A 44 11.54 56.23 -9.14
N PRO A 45 10.78 55.71 -10.11
CA PRO A 45 11.19 55.74 -11.51
C PRO A 45 11.04 57.15 -12.09
N GLU A 46 12.01 57.59 -12.90
CA GLU A 46 12.06 58.93 -13.50
C GLU A 46 10.99 59.14 -14.59
N ASN A 47 10.44 58.06 -15.13
CA ASN A 47 9.59 58.03 -16.33
C ASN A 47 8.12 57.63 -16.06
N ALA A 48 7.62 57.75 -14.83
CA ALA A 48 6.23 57.44 -14.49
C ALA A 48 5.39 58.71 -14.26
N GLU A 49 4.29 58.86 -15.01
CA GLU A 49 3.37 60.01 -14.90
C GLU A 49 2.59 60.05 -13.57
N ARG A 50 2.37 58.88 -12.95
CA ARG A 50 1.65 58.77 -11.68
C ARG A 50 2.37 57.82 -10.73
N VAL A 51 2.93 58.39 -9.67
CA VAL A 51 3.61 57.66 -8.59
C VAL A 51 2.84 57.87 -7.29
N GLN A 52 2.51 56.79 -6.59
CA GLN A 52 1.92 56.81 -5.26
C GLN A 52 2.91 56.22 -4.25
N THR A 53 3.27 56.99 -3.22
CA THR A 53 4.10 56.49 -2.13
C THR A 53 3.24 55.70 -1.16
N LEU A 54 3.60 54.45 -0.88
CA LEU A 54 3.05 53.63 0.18
C LEU A 54 4.05 53.65 1.34
N ASP A 55 3.59 54.15 2.48
CA ASP A 55 4.30 54.03 3.74
C ASP A 55 3.93 52.69 4.37
N ILE A 56 4.89 51.78 4.49
CA ILE A 56 4.68 50.48 5.14
C ILE A 56 5.13 50.64 6.59
N PRO A 57 4.20 50.68 7.56
CA PRO A 57 4.59 50.71 8.96
C PRO A 57 5.36 49.43 9.29
N PRO A 58 6.42 49.52 10.12
CA PRO A 58 7.12 48.32 10.58
C PRO A 58 6.10 47.39 11.26
N PRO A 59 6.28 46.06 11.14
CA PRO A 59 5.37 45.11 11.76
C PRO A 59 5.25 45.42 13.25
N SER A 60 4.01 45.65 13.72
CA SER A 60 3.74 45.82 15.14
C SER A 60 4.28 44.59 15.89
N PRO A 61 4.93 44.77 17.06
CA PRO A 61 5.34 43.64 17.88
C PRO A 61 4.11 42.78 18.16
N ALA A 62 4.21 41.48 17.88
CA ALA A 62 3.11 40.55 18.08
C ALA A 62 2.69 40.57 19.56
N ASP A 63 1.42 40.91 19.83
CA ASP A 63 0.87 40.81 21.17
C ASP A 63 0.91 39.35 21.63
N PRO A 64 1.43 39.03 22.83
CA PRO A 64 1.54 37.65 23.32
C PRO A 64 0.19 36.97 23.58
N ILE A 65 -0.93 37.68 23.39
CA ILE A 65 -2.29 37.23 23.67
C ILE A 65 -2.79 36.19 22.63
N GLY A 66 -2.15 36.06 21.46
CA GLY A 66 -2.57 35.13 20.39
C GLY A 66 -1.85 33.78 20.32
N ALA A 67 -0.83 33.55 21.16
CA ALA A 67 -0.03 32.31 21.10
C ALA A 67 -0.80 31.09 21.63
N ASP A 68 -1.56 31.25 22.72
CA ASP A 68 -2.32 30.15 23.33
C ASP A 68 -3.47 29.68 22.43
N ASP A 69 -4.19 30.60 21.77
CA ASP A 69 -5.28 30.27 20.84
C ASP A 69 -4.77 29.50 19.60
N SER A 70 -3.59 29.88 19.11
CA SER A 70 -2.94 29.20 17.98
C SER A 70 -2.57 27.74 18.31
N THR A 71 -2.07 27.48 19.52
CA THR A 71 -1.74 26.10 19.95
C THR A 71 -2.98 25.23 20.14
N ALA A 72 -4.06 25.79 20.67
CA ALA A 72 -5.33 25.08 20.84
C ALA A 72 -5.94 24.70 19.48
N GLU A 73 -5.87 25.59 18.50
CA GLU A 73 -6.39 25.31 17.16
C GLU A 73 -5.56 24.26 16.42
N ILE A 74 -4.23 24.28 16.54
CA ILE A 74 -3.35 23.23 15.99
C ILE A 74 -3.69 21.86 16.60
N ALA A 75 -3.94 21.80 17.91
CA ALA A 75 -4.32 20.55 18.57
C ALA A 75 -5.65 19.99 18.05
N ARG A 76 -6.64 20.86 17.78
CA ARG A 76 -7.92 20.45 17.19
C ARG A 76 -7.75 19.92 15.77
N ILE A 77 -6.96 20.60 14.94
CA ILE A 77 -6.69 20.19 13.55
C ILE A 77 -6.00 18.82 13.55
N ASN A 78 -5.01 18.62 14.42
CA ASN A 78 -4.31 17.34 14.55
C ASN A 78 -5.26 16.24 15.00
N ALA A 79 -6.07 16.48 16.05
CA ALA A 79 -7.05 15.51 16.53
C ALA A 79 -8.07 15.11 15.45
N LEU A 80 -8.57 16.08 14.67
CA LEU A 80 -9.47 15.79 13.55
C LEU A 80 -8.78 14.99 12.45
N SER A 81 -7.51 15.31 12.15
CA SER A 81 -6.72 14.58 11.16
C SER A 81 -6.48 13.12 11.56
N GLU A 82 -6.16 12.87 12.83
CA GLU A 82 -5.99 11.54 13.40
C GLU A 82 -7.30 10.75 13.36
N GLN A 83 -8.41 11.39 13.72
CA GLN A 83 -9.74 10.77 13.64
C GLN A 83 -10.04 10.32 12.20
N MET A 84 -9.89 11.20 11.21
CA MET A 84 -10.11 10.86 9.80
C MET A 84 -9.15 9.77 9.29
N ALA A 85 -7.89 9.78 9.72
CA ALA A 85 -6.92 8.75 9.36
C ALA A 85 -7.34 7.38 9.93
N SER A 86 -7.71 7.34 11.21
CA SER A 86 -8.16 6.10 11.85
C SER A 86 -9.43 5.52 11.21
N GLU A 87 -10.36 6.37 10.81
CA GLU A 87 -11.59 5.95 10.14
C GLU A 87 -11.30 5.35 8.75
N ARG A 88 -10.37 5.94 7.99
CA ARG A 88 -9.94 5.40 6.71
C ARG A 88 -9.28 4.03 6.87
N GLU A 89 -8.37 3.90 7.83
CA GLU A 89 -7.74 2.61 8.12
C GLU A 89 -8.76 1.55 8.54
N ALA A 90 -9.73 1.91 9.38
CA ALA A 90 -10.81 1.01 9.79
C ALA A 90 -11.68 0.60 8.60
N ALA A 91 -12.04 1.53 7.73
CA ALA A 91 -12.81 1.25 6.52
C ALA A 91 -12.05 0.36 5.52
N GLU A 92 -10.74 0.55 5.40
CA GLU A 92 -9.88 -0.32 4.58
C GLU A 92 -9.79 -1.74 5.16
N LYS A 93 -9.55 -1.87 6.46
CA LYS A 93 -9.54 -3.16 7.15
C LYS A 93 -10.90 -3.87 7.00
N ALA A 94 -12.01 -3.14 7.19
CA ALA A 94 -13.34 -3.69 7.01
C ALA A 94 -13.58 -4.19 5.58
N ARG A 95 -13.11 -3.46 4.55
CA ARG A 95 -13.19 -3.92 3.15
C ARG A 95 -12.35 -5.16 2.91
N GLN A 96 -11.14 -5.23 3.45
CA GLN A 96 -10.27 -6.41 3.33
C GLN A 96 -10.90 -7.63 4.00
N GLU A 97 -11.41 -7.48 5.23
CA GLU A 97 -12.10 -8.56 5.93
C GLU A 97 -13.35 -9.03 5.20
N GLN A 98 -14.15 -8.11 4.65
CA GLN A 98 -15.31 -8.47 3.84
C GLN A 98 -14.90 -9.25 2.59
N ALA A 99 -13.81 -8.86 1.93
CA ALA A 99 -13.28 -9.59 0.78
C ALA A 99 -12.83 -11.01 1.17
N LEU A 100 -12.12 -11.15 2.30
CA LEU A 100 -11.71 -12.46 2.83
C LEU A 100 -12.91 -13.34 3.19
N ARG A 101 -13.90 -12.80 3.91
CA ARG A 101 -15.14 -13.51 4.24
C ARG A 101 -15.89 -13.97 2.99
N ASN A 102 -16.00 -13.11 1.98
CA ASN A 102 -16.65 -13.44 0.71
C ASN A 102 -15.88 -14.54 -0.05
N LEU A 103 -14.55 -14.47 -0.08
CA LEU A 103 -13.72 -15.51 -0.69
C LEU A 103 -13.89 -16.84 0.02
N GLU A 104 -13.88 -16.86 1.35
CA GLU A 104 -14.09 -18.08 2.15
C GLU A 104 -15.48 -18.69 1.87
N LEU A 105 -16.54 -17.87 1.87
CA LEU A 105 -17.87 -18.33 1.53
C LEU A 105 -17.94 -18.93 0.13
N LYS A 106 -17.35 -18.28 -0.87
CA LYS A 106 -17.27 -18.82 -2.23
C LYS A 106 -16.49 -20.13 -2.27
N ASN A 107 -15.40 -20.24 -1.51
CA ASN A 107 -14.61 -21.47 -1.45
C ASN A 107 -15.43 -22.63 -0.86
N GLN A 108 -16.18 -22.36 0.21
CA GLN A 108 -17.09 -23.34 0.81
C GLN A 108 -18.23 -23.72 -0.14
N GLN A 109 -18.85 -22.74 -0.80
CA GLN A 109 -19.88 -22.98 -1.81
C GLN A 109 -19.36 -23.86 -2.95
N LEU A 110 -18.16 -23.58 -3.46
CA LEU A 110 -17.53 -24.38 -4.51
C LEU A 110 -17.24 -25.81 -4.03
N LYS A 111 -16.76 -25.99 -2.80
CA LYS A 111 -16.58 -27.33 -2.22
C LYS A 111 -17.89 -28.10 -2.16
N ASN A 112 -18.96 -27.46 -1.68
CA ASN A 112 -20.27 -28.08 -1.59
C ASN A 112 -20.84 -28.40 -2.99
N SER A 113 -20.69 -27.51 -3.97
CA SER A 113 -21.16 -27.78 -5.34
C SER A 113 -20.38 -28.93 -5.99
N LEU A 114 -19.06 -29.00 -5.79
CA LEU A 114 -18.24 -30.10 -6.30
C LEU A 114 -18.60 -31.43 -5.64
N LEU A 115 -18.86 -31.43 -4.32
CA LEU A 115 -19.32 -32.61 -3.60
C LEU A 115 -20.66 -33.11 -4.15
N ASN A 116 -21.63 -32.21 -4.32
CA ASN A 116 -22.93 -32.56 -4.88
C ASN A 116 -22.80 -33.11 -6.31
N GLN A 117 -21.96 -32.49 -7.14
CA GLN A 117 -21.69 -32.98 -8.49
C GLN A 117 -21.08 -34.39 -8.49
N GLN A 118 -20.19 -34.70 -7.54
CA GLN A 118 -19.66 -36.07 -7.39
C GLN A 118 -20.73 -37.08 -6.95
N LEU A 119 -21.62 -36.70 -6.04
CA LEU A 119 -22.72 -37.55 -5.60
C LEU A 119 -23.72 -37.83 -6.74
N GLU A 120 -24.06 -36.81 -7.54
CA GLU A 120 -24.91 -36.97 -8.73
C GLU A 120 -24.27 -37.91 -9.76
N GLN A 121 -22.96 -37.77 -10.01
CA GLN A 121 -22.23 -38.66 -10.92
C GLN A 121 -22.22 -40.12 -10.42
N GLN A 122 -22.08 -40.35 -9.11
CA GLN A 122 -22.15 -41.69 -8.53
C GLN A 122 -23.54 -42.29 -8.68
N GLN A 123 -24.60 -41.55 -8.33
CA GLN A 123 -25.97 -42.02 -8.48
C GLN A 123 -26.31 -42.35 -9.93
N GLN A 124 -25.86 -41.52 -10.88
CA GLN A 124 -26.09 -41.77 -12.29
C GLN A 124 -25.25 -42.95 -12.82
N SER A 125 -24.08 -43.22 -12.24
CA SER A 125 -23.31 -44.43 -12.52
C SER A 125 -23.94 -45.70 -11.94
N ASP A 126 -24.58 -45.59 -10.77
CA ASP A 126 -25.32 -46.68 -10.14
C ASP A 126 -26.60 -46.99 -10.93
N ASP A 127 -27.34 -45.97 -11.39
CA ASP A 127 -28.53 -46.12 -12.23
C ASP A 127 -28.21 -46.65 -13.64
N ASN A 128 -27.05 -46.28 -14.21
CA ASN A 128 -26.58 -46.83 -15.49
C ASN A 128 -25.88 -48.19 -15.33
N SER A 129 -25.58 -48.62 -14.10
CA SER A 129 -25.34 -50.03 -13.82
C SER A 129 -26.67 -50.77 -13.89
N THR A 130 -27.21 -50.89 -15.10
CA THR A 130 -28.15 -51.96 -15.42
C THR A 130 -27.43 -53.23 -14.99
N VAL A 131 -27.84 -53.80 -13.85
CA VAL A 131 -27.43 -55.13 -13.42
C VAL A 131 -27.92 -56.05 -14.51
N ILE A 132 -27.08 -56.26 -15.53
CA ILE A 132 -27.24 -57.34 -16.47
C ILE A 132 -27.07 -58.57 -15.59
N GLY A 133 -28.19 -59.08 -15.08
CA GLY A 133 -28.27 -60.34 -14.39
C GLY A 133 -27.89 -61.40 -15.40
N TYR A 134 -26.60 -61.60 -15.60
CA TYR A 134 -26.11 -62.77 -16.29
C TYR A 134 -26.57 -63.96 -15.44
N PRO A 135 -27.43 -64.84 -15.97
CA PRO A 135 -27.75 -66.05 -15.26
C PRO A 135 -26.45 -66.79 -14.97
N PRO A 136 -26.23 -67.30 -13.75
CA PRO A 136 -24.99 -67.96 -13.41
C PRO A 136 -24.74 -69.07 -14.42
N PRO A 137 -23.55 -69.15 -15.04
CA PRO A 137 -23.24 -70.22 -15.97
C PRO A 137 -23.39 -71.55 -15.23
N TYR A 138 -24.22 -72.43 -15.77
CA TYR A 138 -24.35 -73.80 -15.31
C TYR A 138 -23.00 -74.49 -15.53
N TYR A 139 -22.16 -74.53 -14.49
CA TYR A 139 -20.94 -75.34 -14.51
C TYR A 139 -21.32 -76.78 -14.17
N PRO A 140 -21.16 -77.74 -15.09
CA PRO A 140 -21.22 -79.16 -14.73
C PRO A 140 -20.07 -79.44 -13.74
N SER A 141 -20.43 -79.99 -12.57
CA SER A 141 -19.46 -80.39 -11.54
C SER A 141 -18.66 -81.60 -12.03
N TYR A 142 -17.55 -81.37 -12.70
CA TYR A 142 -16.56 -82.41 -12.93
C TYR A 142 -15.71 -82.58 -11.66
N PRO A 143 -15.55 -83.81 -11.14
CA PRO A 143 -14.62 -84.07 -10.06
C PRO A 143 -13.20 -83.91 -10.60
N TYR A 144 -12.58 -82.76 -10.33
CA TYR A 144 -11.15 -82.56 -10.60
C TYR A 144 -10.32 -83.37 -9.60
N PRO A 145 -9.39 -84.23 -10.05
CA PRO A 145 -8.35 -84.72 -9.17
C PRO A 145 -7.38 -83.56 -8.88
N SER A 146 -7.32 -83.13 -7.62
CA SER A 146 -6.38 -82.10 -7.17
C SER A 146 -4.98 -82.70 -6.97
N PRO A 147 -3.95 -82.08 -7.55
CA PRO A 147 -2.68 -81.97 -6.85
C PRO A 147 -2.21 -80.52 -6.94
N TYR A 148 -2.94 -79.57 -6.33
CA TYR A 148 -2.34 -78.27 -6.08
C TYR A 148 -1.37 -78.40 -4.88
N PRO A 149 -0.08 -78.05 -5.04
CA PRO A 149 0.81 -77.95 -3.91
C PRO A 149 0.30 -76.86 -2.95
N PRO A 150 0.56 -76.98 -1.64
CA PRO A 150 0.13 -75.97 -0.68
C PRO A 150 0.68 -74.60 -1.08
N TYR A 151 -0.20 -73.60 -1.08
CA TYR A 151 0.20 -72.21 -1.34
C TYR A 151 1.35 -71.82 -0.40
N PRO A 152 2.39 -71.15 -0.92
CA PRO A 152 3.46 -70.65 -0.07
C PRO A 152 2.86 -69.67 0.96
N PRO A 153 3.37 -69.64 2.20
CA PRO A 153 2.89 -68.72 3.21
C PRO A 153 2.99 -67.29 2.71
N TYR A 154 1.91 -66.53 2.87
CA TYR A 154 1.88 -65.12 2.49
C TYR A 154 3.06 -64.38 3.14
N PRO A 155 3.78 -63.52 2.40
CA PRO A 155 4.83 -62.70 2.99
C PRO A 155 4.22 -61.83 4.10
N PRO A 156 4.96 -61.57 5.19
CA PRO A 156 4.47 -60.73 6.26
C PRO A 156 4.07 -59.37 5.69
N LYS A 157 2.86 -58.92 6.04
CA LYS A 157 2.39 -57.58 5.67
C LYS A 157 3.41 -56.57 6.19
N PRO A 158 3.80 -55.55 5.39
CA PRO A 158 4.67 -54.50 5.88
C PRO A 158 4.02 -53.85 7.12
N PRO A 159 4.81 -53.46 8.13
CA PRO A 159 4.28 -52.81 9.31
C PRO A 159 3.48 -51.58 8.87
N ARG A 160 2.21 -51.52 9.28
CA ARG A 160 1.38 -50.34 9.06
C ARG A 160 2.10 -49.16 9.73
N PRO A 161 2.22 -47.99 9.08
CA PRO A 161 2.67 -46.80 9.76
C PRO A 161 1.75 -46.57 10.96
N TRP A 162 2.34 -46.50 12.16
CA TRP A 162 1.58 -46.25 13.38
C TRP A 162 0.78 -44.95 13.23
N PRO A 163 -0.49 -44.89 13.65
CA PRO A 163 -1.18 -43.61 13.78
C PRO A 163 -0.40 -42.78 14.81
N CYS A 164 0.05 -41.60 14.40
CA CYS A 164 0.79 -40.69 15.27
C CYS A 164 -0.10 -40.32 16.46
N GLN A 165 0.19 -40.89 17.63
CA GLN A 165 -0.34 -40.36 18.88
C GLN A 165 0.51 -39.16 19.30
N SER A 166 -0.17 -38.09 19.70
CA SER A 166 0.37 -36.79 20.06
C SER A 166 1.38 -36.88 21.21
N GLY A 167 2.67 -36.93 20.88
CA GLY A 167 3.79 -36.80 21.80
C GLY A 167 4.81 -35.78 21.29
N PRO A 168 5.58 -35.13 22.18
CA PRO A 168 6.43 -33.98 21.84
C PRO A 168 7.65 -34.29 20.96
N ASP A 169 7.98 -35.56 20.74
CA ASP A 169 9.14 -36.01 19.94
C ASP A 169 8.82 -36.40 18.48
N CYS A 170 7.74 -35.84 17.91
CA CYS A 170 7.47 -35.99 16.48
C CYS A 170 8.47 -35.19 15.63
N ARG A 171 9.67 -35.74 15.39
CA ARG A 171 10.47 -35.30 14.24
C ARG A 171 9.82 -35.89 12.98
N GLN A 172 9.08 -35.06 12.25
CA GLN A 172 8.67 -35.37 10.89
C GLN A 172 9.93 -35.85 10.12
N PRO A 173 9.87 -36.98 9.39
CA PRO A 173 10.92 -37.28 8.44
C PRO A 173 11.06 -36.08 7.50
N PRO A 174 12.29 -35.66 7.13
CA PRO A 174 12.45 -34.55 6.21
C PRO A 174 11.65 -34.84 4.94
N PRO A 175 10.97 -33.83 4.37
CA PRO A 175 10.18 -34.02 3.17
C PRO A 175 11.05 -34.65 2.07
N PRO A 176 10.50 -35.57 1.27
CA PRO A 176 11.24 -36.14 0.14
C PRO A 176 11.73 -35.02 -0.76
N GLU A 177 12.99 -35.14 -1.18
CA GLU A 177 13.67 -34.17 -2.02
C GLU A 177 12.80 -33.84 -3.25
N PRO A 178 12.62 -32.55 -3.60
CA PRO A 178 11.83 -32.18 -4.77
C PRO A 178 12.41 -32.89 -6.00
N ALA A 179 11.55 -33.51 -6.80
CA ALA A 179 11.97 -34.08 -8.08
C ALA A 179 12.73 -33.01 -8.89
N PRO A 180 13.84 -33.36 -9.56
CA PRO A 180 14.62 -32.40 -10.32
C PRO A 180 13.71 -31.67 -11.30
N HIS A 181 13.67 -30.34 -11.17
CA HIS A 181 12.84 -29.52 -12.04
C HIS A 181 13.22 -29.80 -13.51
N PRO A 182 12.26 -30.05 -14.40
CA PRO A 182 12.57 -30.13 -15.82
C PRO A 182 13.22 -28.82 -16.23
N ASN A 183 14.37 -28.91 -16.92
CA ASN A 183 15.12 -27.77 -17.40
C ASN A 183 14.17 -26.78 -18.09
N ARG A 184 14.04 -25.58 -17.51
CA ARG A 184 13.27 -24.50 -18.11
C ARG A 184 13.87 -24.20 -19.49
N PRO A 185 13.11 -24.28 -20.60
CA PRO A 185 13.65 -23.85 -21.88
C PRO A 185 14.09 -22.39 -21.76
N LEU A 186 15.33 -22.08 -22.16
CA LEU A 186 15.90 -20.71 -22.15
C LEU A 186 15.19 -19.76 -23.13
N ALA A 187 14.13 -20.19 -23.81
CA ALA A 187 13.36 -19.34 -24.71
C ALA A 187 12.42 -18.44 -23.89
N LYS A 188 12.67 -17.13 -23.94
CA LYS A 188 11.69 -16.11 -23.55
C LYS A 188 10.36 -16.42 -24.26
N PRO A 189 9.20 -16.38 -23.56
CA PRO A 189 7.92 -16.48 -24.24
C PRO A 189 7.83 -15.36 -25.27
N ASN A 190 7.46 -15.70 -26.51
CA ASN A 190 7.22 -14.72 -27.56
C ASN A 190 6.17 -13.72 -27.05
N PRO A 191 6.37 -12.41 -27.24
CA PRO A 191 5.37 -11.42 -26.86
C PRO A 191 4.05 -11.70 -27.59
N PRO A 192 2.90 -11.45 -26.95
CA PRO A 192 1.61 -11.63 -27.59
C PRO A 192 1.55 -10.77 -28.86
N PHE A 193 1.14 -11.40 -29.97
CA PHE A 193 0.95 -10.73 -31.25
C PHE A 193 -0.14 -9.67 -31.10
N ASN A 194 0.25 -8.39 -31.21
CA ASN A 194 -0.64 -7.25 -31.04
C ASN A 194 -0.69 -6.47 -32.37
N PRO A 195 -1.53 -6.88 -33.33
CA PRO A 195 -1.62 -6.17 -34.60
C PRO A 195 -2.24 -4.79 -34.39
N SER A 196 -1.59 -3.76 -34.93
CA SER A 196 -2.11 -2.40 -34.93
C SER A 196 -3.42 -2.34 -35.73
N PRO A 197 -4.47 -1.63 -35.28
CA PRO A 197 -5.64 -1.39 -36.11
C PRO A 197 -5.22 -0.55 -37.33
N VAL A 198 -5.53 -1.06 -38.52
CA VAL A 198 -5.34 -0.35 -39.79
C VAL A 198 -6.41 0.73 -39.92
N GLY A 199 -5.98 1.97 -40.18
CA GLY A 199 -6.82 3.14 -40.48
C GLY A 199 -7.17 3.93 -39.21
N ILE A 200 -6.72 5.16 -39.02
CA ILE A 200 -6.92 6.34 -39.86
C ILE A 200 -5.68 7.23 -39.76
N SER A 201 -5.13 7.65 -40.89
CA SER A 201 -4.04 8.64 -40.95
C SER A 201 -4.49 9.96 -40.29
N PRO A 202 -3.68 10.60 -39.41
CA PRO A 202 -3.99 11.93 -38.95
C PRO A 202 -3.85 12.90 -40.12
N SER A 203 -5.01 13.40 -40.58
CA SER A 203 -5.11 14.53 -41.49
C SER A 203 -4.28 15.69 -40.93
N SER A 204 -3.33 16.15 -41.74
CA SER A 204 -2.52 17.35 -41.53
C SER A 204 -3.45 18.55 -41.32
N LYS A 205 -3.67 18.95 -40.06
CA LYS A 205 -4.34 20.22 -39.76
C LYS A 205 -3.32 21.35 -39.76
N GLY A 206 -3.52 22.24 -40.71
CA GLY A 206 -2.60 23.30 -41.09
C GLY A 206 -2.38 24.38 -40.04
N VAL A 207 -1.28 25.08 -40.26
CA VAL A 207 -0.82 26.29 -39.60
C VAL A 207 -1.83 27.43 -39.82
N PHE A 208 -2.40 27.96 -38.74
CA PHE A 208 -3.12 29.23 -38.76
C PHE A 208 -2.38 30.23 -37.86
N LYS A 209 -1.51 31.05 -38.47
CA LYS A 209 -0.96 32.26 -37.86
C LYS A 209 -2.02 33.36 -37.95
N ARG A 210 -2.42 33.94 -36.81
CA ARG A 210 -3.10 35.25 -36.82
C ARG A 210 -2.09 36.35 -36.48
N ARG A 211 -2.12 37.40 -37.30
CA ARG A 211 -1.66 38.76 -37.01
C ARG A 211 -2.56 39.39 -35.96
#